data_AF-A0A1M6VDI0-F1
#
_entry.id   AF-A0A1M6VDI0-F1
#
_cell.length_a   1.000
_cell.length_b   1.000
_cell.length_c   1.000
_cell.angle_alpha   90.00
_cell.angle_beta   90.00
_cell.angle_gamma   90.00
#
_symmetry.space_group_name_H-M   'P 1'
#
loop_
_entity.id
_entity.type
_entity.pdbx_description
1 polymer ?
#
loop_
_entity_poly.entity_id
_entity_poly.type
_entity_poly.pdbx_seq_one_letter_code
_entity_poly.pdbx_strand_id
1 'polypeptide(L)'
;MDASLWFAAFIGALTLLLALRIPVAVSMGLIGIAGTAVFVSPRAVVQIANIAYSQTWSFVLVIVPLFVLMGEVIAISGLGAALFRAAAIWL
;
A
#
# COMPACT_ATOMS: atom_id res chain seq x y z
N MET A 1 -6.57 32.78 -10.57
CA MET A 1 -5.32 32.26 -9.97
C MET A 1 -4.84 31.13 -10.86
N ASP A 2 -3.62 31.26 -11.34
CA ASP A 2 -3.10 30.41 -12.42
C ASP A 2 -2.80 29.01 -11.88
N ALA A 3 -3.05 27.97 -12.69
CA ALA A 3 -2.85 26.57 -12.28
C ALA A 3 -1.41 26.27 -11.81
N SER A 4 -0.44 27.03 -12.33
CA SER A 4 0.96 26.97 -11.95
C SER A 4 1.21 27.38 -10.49
N LEU A 5 0.49 28.37 -9.96
CA LEU A 5 0.65 28.85 -8.58
C LEU A 5 0.17 27.81 -7.57
N TRP A 6 -0.96 27.17 -7.85
CA TRP A 6 -1.46 26.07 -7.03
C TRP A 6 -0.48 24.90 -7.04
N PHE A 7 0.02 24.51 -8.21
CA PHE A 7 1.00 23.44 -8.32
C PHE A 7 2.26 23.74 -7.49
N ALA A 8 2.81 24.95 -7.60
CA ALA A 8 3.98 25.38 -6.83
C ALA A 8 3.72 25.37 -5.32
N ALA A 9 2.53 25.81 -4.88
CA ALA A 9 2.15 25.80 -3.48
C ALA A 9 2.06 24.37 -2.90
N PHE A 10 1.43 23.44 -3.63
CA PHE A 10 1.32 22.05 -3.18
C PHE A 10 2.67 21.33 -3.15
N ILE A 11 3.51 21.53 -4.17
CA ILE A 11 4.88 20.99 -4.18
C ILE A 11 5.70 21.59 -3.05
N GLY A 12 5.65 22.92 -2.86
CA GLY A 12 6.38 23.59 -1.78
C GLY A 12 5.95 23.09 -0.40
N ALA A 13 4.65 22.93 -0.17
CA ALA A 13 4.13 22.37 1.07
C ALA A 13 4.56 20.91 1.28
N LEU A 14 4.51 20.07 0.24
CA LEU A 14 4.98 18.69 0.31
C LEU A 14 6.48 18.62 0.66
N THR A 15 7.31 19.37 -0.06
CA THR A 15 8.77 19.41 0.16
C THR A 15 9.10 19.94 1.56
N LEU A 16 8.38 20.94 2.07
CA LEU A 16 8.54 21.44 3.42
C LEU A 16 8.23 20.35 4.46
N LEU A 17 7.10 19.65 4.33
CA LEU A 17 6.73 18.57 5.25
C LEU A 17 7.78 17.44 5.25
N LEU A 18 8.31 17.09 4.08
CA LEU A 18 9.38 16.09 3.97
C LEU A 18 10.70 16.58 4.59
N ALA A 19 11.04 17.87 4.44
CA ALA A 19 12.21 18.47 5.07
C ALA A 19 12.11 18.44 6.60
N LEU A 20 10.90 18.55 7.16
CA LEU A 20 10.61 18.39 8.58
C LEU A 20 10.68 16.92 9.07
N ARG A 21 11.09 15.98 8.20
CA ARG A 21 11.15 14.52 8.48
C ARG A 21 9.79 13.92 8.88
N ILE A 22 8.69 14.53 8.45
CA ILE A 22 7.38 13.92 8.60
C ILE A 22 7.32 12.68 7.70
N PRO A 23 6.77 11.55 8.16
CA PRO A 23 6.64 10.35 7.34
C PRO A 23 5.92 10.65 6.02
N VAL A 24 6.47 10.12 4.91
CA VAL A 24 5.98 10.38 3.55
C VAL A 24 4.47 10.15 3.43
N ALA A 25 3.96 9.08 4.03
CA ALA A 25 2.53 8.75 4.02
C ALA A 25 1.65 9.85 4.64
N VAL A 26 2.10 10.45 5.74
CA VAL A 26 1.38 11.55 6.41
C VAL A 26 1.43 12.82 5.55
N SER A 27 2.60 13.15 5.00
CA SER A 27 2.77 14.30 4.12
C SER A 27 1.89 14.20 2.87
N MET A 28 1.90 13.03 2.20
CA MET A 28 1.06 12.77 1.03
C MET A 28 -0.43 12.79 1.38
N GLY A 29 -0.81 12.24 2.53
CA GLY A 29 -2.19 12.26 3.01
C GLY A 29 -2.71 13.68 3.26
N LEU A 30 -1.95 14.52 3.96
CA LEU A 30 -2.33 15.91 4.25
C LEU A 30 -2.47 16.74 2.97
N ILE A 31 -1.50 16.64 2.06
CA ILE A 31 -1.52 17.34 0.78
C ILE A 31 -2.69 16.87 -0.09
N GLY A 32 -2.95 15.56 -0.13
CA GLY A 32 -4.08 14.98 -0.85
C GLY A 32 -5.43 15.45 -0.30
N ILE A 33 -5.62 15.42 1.02
CA ILE A 33 -6.85 15.90 1.67
C ILE A 33 -7.09 17.39 1.37
N ALA A 34 -6.05 18.22 1.53
CA ALA A 34 -6.14 19.65 1.25
C ALA A 34 -6.47 19.91 -0.23
N GLY A 35 -5.83 19.20 -1.16
CA GLY A 35 -6.12 19.29 -2.60
C GLY A 35 -7.55 18.90 -2.95
N THR A 36 -8.04 17.78 -2.40
CA THR A 36 -9.41 17.31 -2.64
C THR A 36 -10.46 18.26 -2.05
N ALA A 37 -10.22 18.82 -0.86
CA ALA A 37 -11.12 19.79 -0.25
C ALA A 37 -11.25 21.08 -1.07
N VAL A 38 -10.14 21.56 -1.64
CA VAL A 38 -10.08 22.81 -2.41
C VAL A 38 -10.59 22.65 -3.84
N PHE A 39 -10.20 21.58 -4.55
CA PHE A 39 -10.49 21.42 -5.98
C PHE A 39 -11.70 20.56 -6.32
N VAL A 40 -12.09 19.64 -5.44
CA VAL A 40 -13.21 18.72 -5.70
C VAL A 40 -14.43 19.15 -4.89
N SER A 41 -14.38 18.94 -3.58
CA SER A 41 -15.33 19.47 -2.60
C SER A 41 -14.91 19.05 -1.19
N PRO A 42 -15.30 19.81 -0.15
CA PRO A 42 -15.07 19.38 1.24
C PRO A 42 -15.72 18.03 1.58
N ARG A 43 -16.85 17.69 0.94
CA ARG A 43 -17.53 16.40 1.14
C ARG A 43 -16.77 15.22 0.52
N ALA A 44 -15.99 15.45 -0.53
CA ALA A 44 -15.20 14.40 -1.19
C ALA A 44 -14.05 13.88 -0.31
N VAL A 45 -13.66 14.61 0.75
CA VAL A 45 -12.65 14.14 1.72
C VAL A 45 -13.07 12.81 2.37
N VAL A 46 -14.38 12.58 2.57
CA VAL A 46 -14.91 11.32 3.11
C VAL A 46 -14.59 10.12 2.20
N GLN A 47 -14.51 10.32 0.88
CA GLN A 47 -14.11 9.24 -0.02
C GLN A 47 -12.65 8.79 0.19
N ILE A 48 -11.75 9.71 0.54
CA ILE A 48 -10.35 9.36 0.83
C ILE A 48 -10.31 8.37 2.01
N ALA A 49 -11.13 8.59 3.04
CA ALA A 49 -11.22 7.65 4.17
C ALA A 49 -11.72 6.27 3.75
N ASN A 50 -12.72 6.19 2.86
CA ASN A 50 -13.22 4.92 2.34
C ASN A 50 -12.16 4.17 1.50
N ILE A 51 -11.39 4.89 0.68
CA ILE A 51 -10.30 4.31 -0.14
C ILE A 51 -9.15 3.82 0.75
N ALA A 52 -8.77 4.61 1.77
CA ALA A 52 -7.75 4.19 2.73
C ALA A 52 -8.19 2.94 3.51
N TYR A 53 -9.47 2.88 3.89
CA TYR A 53 -10.03 1.72 4.55
C TYR A 53 -9.98 0.48 3.64
N SER A 54 -10.39 0.57 2.37
CA SER A 54 -10.40 -0.57 1.45
C SER A 54 -8.99 -1.14 1.17
N GLN A 55 -7.95 -0.29 1.13
CA GLN A 55 -6.56 -0.73 1.00
C GLN A 55 -6.06 -1.55 2.20
N THR A 56 -6.64 -1.35 3.39
CA THR A 56 -6.29 -2.11 4.59
C THR A 56 -6.89 -3.53 4.56
N TRP A 57 -7.96 -3.74 3.78
CA TRP A 57 -8.55 -5.06 3.50
C TRP A 57 -7.94 -5.72 2.27
N SER A 58 -6.63 -5.58 2.09
CA SER A 58 -5.94 -6.19 0.95
C SER A 58 -5.81 -7.70 1.15
N PHE A 59 -6.27 -8.47 0.17
CA PHE A 59 -6.07 -9.92 0.10
C PHE A 59 -4.59 -10.30 0.22
N VAL A 60 -3.67 -9.42 -0.22
CA VAL A 60 -2.22 -9.60 -0.12
C VAL A 60 -1.76 -9.76 1.34
N LEU A 61 -2.35 -9.02 2.28
CA LEU A 61 -2.00 -9.09 3.70
C LEU A 61 -2.31 -10.46 4.31
N VAL A 62 -3.25 -11.20 3.71
CA VAL A 62 -3.61 -12.58 4.11
C VAL A 62 -2.76 -13.59 3.34
N ILE A 63 -2.49 -13.35 2.05
CA ILE A 63 -1.68 -14.25 1.22
C ILE A 63 -0.26 -14.41 1.78
N VAL A 64 0.38 -13.32 2.23
CA VAL A 64 1.79 -13.37 2.66
C VAL A 64 2.00 -14.34 3.82
N PRO A 65 1.27 -14.25 4.95
CA PRO A 65 1.38 -15.23 6.02
C PRO A 65 1.02 -16.66 5.60
N LEU A 66 0.00 -16.84 4.76
CA LEU A 66 -0.42 -18.17 4.30
C LEU A 66 0.64 -18.82 3.40
N PHE A 67 1.32 -18.03 2.56
CA PHE A 67 2.42 -18.49 1.74
C PHE A 67 3.62 -18.93 2.61
N VAL A 68 3.96 -18.14 3.63
CA VAL A 68 5.00 -18.50 4.60
C VAL A 68 4.63 -19.78 5.36
N LEU A 69 3.38 -19.89 5.82
CA LEU A 69 2.87 -21.08 6.51
C LEU A 69 2.94 -22.32 5.61
N MET A 70 2.47 -22.21 4.35
CA MET A 70 2.56 -23.29 3.37
C MET A 70 4.02 -23.71 3.15
N GLY A 71 4.94 -22.76 3.02
CA GLY A 71 6.37 -23.02 2.87
C GLY A 71 6.91 -23.85 4.03
N GLU A 72 6.61 -23.47 5.27
CA GLU A 72 7.06 -24.22 6.45
C GLU A 72 6.39 -25.59 6.59
N VAL A 73 5.10 -25.69 6.29
CA VAL A 73 4.40 -26.98 6.29
C VAL A 73 5.07 -27.95 5.33
N ILE A 74 5.44 -27.51 4.12
CA ILE A 74 6.14 -28.35 3.13
C ILE A 74 7.53 -28.74 3.61
N ALA A 75 8.26 -27.83 4.25
CA ALA A 75 9.62 -28.07 4.75
C ALA A 75 9.64 -29.13 5.86
N ILE A 76 8.71 -29.07 6.81
CA ILE A 76 8.71 -29.94 8.00
C ILE A 76 8.01 -31.28 7.74
N SER A 77 6.95 -31.31 6.93
CA SER A 77 6.17 -32.53 6.68
C SER A 77 6.87 -33.58 5.83
N GLY A 78 8.02 -33.27 5.21
CA GLY A 78 8.69 -34.15 4.26
C GLY A 78 7.96 -34.33 2.93
N LEU A 79 6.85 -33.60 2.71
CA LEU A 79 6.09 -33.59 1.45
C LEU A 79 6.99 -33.26 0.25
N GLY A 80 7.91 -32.30 0.40
CA GLY A 80 8.86 -31.96 -0.67
C GLY A 80 9.66 -33.18 -1.13
N ALA A 81 10.20 -33.96 -0.19
CA ALA A 81 10.97 -35.16 -0.51
C ALA A 81 10.10 -36.29 -1.10
N ALA A 82 8.84 -36.40 -0.69
CA ALA A 82 7.89 -37.34 -1.28
C ALA A 82 7.56 -36.98 -2.75
N LEU A 83 7.37 -35.68 -3.04
CA LEU A 83 7.12 -35.20 -4.40
C LEU A 83 8.32 -35.42 -5.33
N PHE A 84 9.54 -35.13 -4.87
CA PHE A 84 10.75 -35.41 -5.65
C PHE A 84 10.93 -36.90 -5.94
N ARG A 85 10.66 -37.77 -4.96
CA ARG A 85 10.68 -39.22 -5.18
C ARG A 85 9.63 -39.68 -6.19
N ALA A 86 8.40 -39.18 -6.09
CA ALA A 86 7.34 -39.51 -7.03
C ALA A 86 7.69 -39.09 -8.46
N ALA A 87 8.25 -37.89 -8.63
CA ALA A 87 8.73 -37.41 -9.93
C ALA A 87 9.89 -38.27 -10.47
N ALA A 88 10.82 -38.69 -9.62
CA ALA A 88 11.95 -39.55 -10.00
C ALA A 88 11.53 -40.98 -10.39
N ILE A 89 10.38 -41.48 -9.89
CA ILE A 89 9.83 -42.79 -10.30
C ILE A 89 9.09 -42.69 -11.65
N TRP A 90 8.58 -41.51 -11.98
CA TRP A 90 7.80 -41.28 -13.20
C TRP A 90 8.68 -41.02 -14.45
N LEU A 91 9.92 -40.57 -14.24
CA LEU A 91 10.95 -40.34 -15.24
C LEU A 91 11.76 -41.62 -15.50
#